data_AF-A0A4R9LVG2-F1
#
_entry.id   AF-A0A4R9LVG2-F1
#
_cell.length_a   1.000
_cell.length_b   1.000
_cell.length_c   1.000
_cell.angle_alpha   90.00
_cell.angle_beta   90.00
_cell.angle_gamma   90.00
#
_symmetry.space_group_name_H-M   'P 1'
#
loop_
_entity.id
_entity.type
_entity.pdbx_description
1 polymer ?
#
loop_
_entity_poly.entity_id
_entity_poly.type
_entity_poly.pdbx_seq_one_letter_code
_entity_poly.pdbx_strand_id
1 'polypeptide(L)'
;MWLRSFFLLLTDNFVWSILLVKSEKPEMAEHLLNQKDHYLTFLLFPEDTRKHFYTTNAVESINSGIERMRNDLGGYFASVRSLEVNLFIQFCNLHDLWSRKPIPAVRANIYELNQLFDLRYAGLDLN
;
A
#
# COMPACT_ATOMS: atom_id res chain seq x y z
N MET A 1 -18.99 -2.93 -19.79
CA MET A 1 -18.19 -2.66 -21.01
C MET A 1 -17.23 -1.47 -20.87
N TRP A 2 -17.50 -0.48 -20.00
CA TRP A 2 -16.65 0.72 -19.81
C TRP A 2 -15.39 0.52 -18.93
N LEU A 3 -15.42 -0.38 -17.94
CA LEU A 3 -14.27 -0.64 -17.05
C LEU A 3 -13.06 -1.25 -17.78
N ARG A 4 -13.28 -2.09 -18.81
CA ARG A 4 -12.19 -2.69 -19.59
C ARG A 4 -11.43 -1.66 -20.43
N SER A 5 -12.13 -0.71 -21.07
CA SER A 5 -11.48 0.34 -21.87
C SER A 5 -10.69 1.33 -21.00
N PHE A 6 -11.19 1.68 -19.81
CA PHE A 6 -10.45 2.55 -18.87
C PHE A 6 -9.22 1.84 -18.28
N PHE A 7 -9.34 0.55 -17.96
CA PHE A 7 -8.22 -0.27 -17.49
C PHE A 7 -7.12 -0.36 -18.55
N LEU A 8 -7.47 -0.59 -19.82
CA LEU A 8 -6.52 -0.63 -20.93
C LEU A 8 -5.79 0.72 -21.11
N LEU A 9 -6.51 1.84 -21.06
CA LEU A 9 -5.92 3.19 -21.12
C LEU A 9 -4.91 3.46 -19.99
N LEU A 10 -5.21 3.04 -18.77
CA LEU A 10 -4.29 3.17 -17.62
C LEU A 10 -3.06 2.27 -17.78
N THR A 11 -3.25 1.04 -18.25
CA THR A 11 -2.11 0.15 -18.52
C THR A 11 -1.22 0.68 -19.64
N ASP A 12 -1.80 1.29 -20.66
CA ASP A 12 -1.07 1.88 -21.79
C ASP A 12 -0.27 3.09 -21.32
N ASN A 13 -0.87 3.99 -20.53
CA ASN A 13 -0.17 5.15 -19.97
C ASN A 13 0.99 4.76 -19.04
N PHE A 14 0.85 3.68 -18.26
CA PHE A 14 1.93 3.19 -17.41
C PHE A 14 3.11 2.66 -18.23
N VAL A 15 2.84 1.92 -19.31
CA VAL A 15 3.88 1.42 -20.22
C VAL A 15 4.59 2.57 -20.95
N TRP A 16 3.86 3.58 -21.41
CA TRP A 16 4.46 4.80 -21.99
C TRP A 16 5.40 5.50 -21.02
N SER A 17 5.02 5.58 -19.74
CA SER A 17 5.84 6.17 -18.69
C SER A 17 7.14 5.38 -18.48
N ILE A 18 7.08 4.04 -18.52
CA ILE A 18 8.27 3.17 -18.44
C ILE A 18 9.19 3.36 -19.65
N LEU A 19 8.64 3.52 -20.85
CA LEU A 19 9.44 3.77 -22.06
C LEU A 19 10.22 5.09 -21.96
N LEU A 20 9.64 6.10 -21.31
CA LEU A 20 10.36 7.34 -21.01
C LEU A 20 11.49 7.12 -20.00
N VAL A 21 11.27 6.33 -18.95
CA VAL A 21 12.34 5.96 -18.00
C VAL A 21 13.46 5.18 -18.68
N LYS A 22 13.14 4.36 -19.69
CA LYS A 22 14.11 3.53 -20.42
C LYS A 22 15.18 4.35 -21.15
N SER A 23 14.88 5.59 -21.58
CA SER A 23 15.88 6.44 -22.24
C SER A 23 17.01 6.85 -21.30
N GLU A 24 16.70 7.04 -20.01
CA GLU A 24 17.66 7.50 -19.01
C GLU A 24 18.21 6.36 -18.14
N LYS A 25 17.35 5.38 -17.78
CA LYS A 25 17.64 4.31 -16.83
C LYS A 25 17.04 2.98 -17.28
N PRO A 26 17.71 2.24 -18.18
CA PRO A 26 17.17 1.02 -18.78
C PRO A 26 16.92 -0.10 -17.76
N GLU A 27 17.80 -0.28 -16.78
CA GLU A 27 17.66 -1.31 -15.73
C GLU A 27 16.43 -1.06 -14.85
N MET A 28 16.21 0.21 -14.46
CA MET A 28 15.02 0.60 -13.70
C MET A 28 13.74 0.38 -14.50
N ALA A 29 13.76 0.72 -15.80
CA ALA A 29 12.62 0.50 -16.68
C ALA A 29 12.27 -0.99 -16.82
N GLU A 30 13.28 -1.85 -16.94
CA GLU A 30 13.09 -3.30 -16.97
C GLU A 30 12.49 -3.83 -15.65
N HIS A 31 13.00 -3.36 -14.52
CA HIS A 31 12.44 -3.71 -13.21
C HIS A 31 10.97 -3.29 -13.06
N LEU A 32 10.64 -2.05 -13.43
CA LEU A 32 9.27 -1.54 -13.37
C LEU A 32 8.33 -2.30 -14.31
N LEU A 33 8.81 -2.72 -15.48
CA LEU A 33 8.04 -3.53 -16.42
C LEU A 33 7.75 -4.92 -15.83
N ASN A 34 8.76 -5.56 -15.25
CA ASN A 34 8.62 -6.86 -14.59
C ASN A 34 7.67 -6.81 -13.39
N GLN A 35 7.60 -5.67 -12.71
CA GLN A 35 6.74 -5.45 -11.53
C GLN A 35 5.40 -4.77 -11.88
N LYS A 36 5.08 -4.58 -13.17
CA LYS A 36 3.92 -3.80 -13.63
C LYS A 36 2.62 -4.23 -12.95
N ASP A 37 2.36 -5.53 -12.92
CA ASP A 37 1.10 -6.05 -12.41
C ASP A 37 0.96 -5.81 -10.90
N HIS A 38 2.07 -5.80 -10.16
CA HIS A 38 2.09 -5.43 -8.75
C HIS A 38 1.77 -3.96 -8.54
N TYR A 39 2.38 -3.06 -9.31
CA TYR A 39 2.11 -1.63 -9.23
C TYR A 39 0.68 -1.26 -9.65
N LEU A 40 0.06 -2.02 -10.54
CA LEU A 40 -1.29 -1.76 -11.04
C LEU A 40 -2.39 -2.56 -10.30
N THR A 41 -2.02 -3.42 -9.35
CA THR A 41 -2.98 -4.25 -8.59
C THR A 41 -4.05 -3.41 -7.89
N PHE A 42 -3.73 -2.17 -7.48
CA PHE A 42 -4.70 -1.32 -6.80
C PHE A 42 -5.92 -0.94 -7.67
N LEU A 43 -5.81 -1.05 -9.01
CA LEU A 43 -6.91 -0.77 -9.93
C LEU A 43 -8.06 -1.75 -9.81
N LEU A 44 -7.82 -2.93 -9.23
CA LEU A 44 -8.84 -3.93 -8.94
C LEU A 44 -9.84 -3.49 -7.87
N PHE A 45 -9.46 -2.53 -7.02
CA PHE A 45 -10.33 -2.02 -5.95
C PHE A 45 -11.25 -0.89 -6.44
N PRO A 46 -12.36 -0.61 -5.71
CA PRO A 46 -13.28 0.47 -6.03
C PRO A 46 -12.58 1.82 -6.10
N GLU A 47 -12.95 2.66 -7.07
CA GLU A 47 -12.24 3.90 -7.41
C GLU A 47 -12.00 4.83 -6.20
N ASP A 48 -13.02 5.01 -5.36
CA ASP A 48 -12.96 5.85 -4.15
C ASP A 48 -11.93 5.37 -3.12
N THR A 49 -11.61 4.07 -3.14
CA THR A 49 -10.68 3.45 -2.19
C THR A 49 -9.23 3.46 -2.68
N ARG A 50 -9.00 3.57 -4.00
CA ARG A 50 -7.68 3.44 -4.65
C ARG A 50 -6.61 4.33 -4.03
N LYS A 51 -6.97 5.58 -3.72
CA LYS A 51 -6.06 6.57 -3.11
C LYS A 51 -5.47 6.15 -1.77
N HIS A 52 -6.12 5.23 -1.08
CA HIS A 52 -5.65 4.71 0.20
C HIS A 52 -4.68 3.55 0.04
N PHE A 53 -4.57 2.95 -1.15
CA PHE A 53 -3.62 1.88 -1.43
C PHE A 53 -2.30 2.41 -2.02
N TYR A 54 -2.34 3.42 -2.88
CA TYR A 54 -1.12 3.98 -3.49
C TYR A 54 -0.51 5.14 -2.69
N THR A 55 -1.06 5.49 -1.52
CA THR A 55 -0.48 6.52 -0.65
C THR A 55 0.68 5.98 0.18
N THR A 56 1.73 6.77 0.34
CA THR A 56 2.87 6.47 1.22
C THR A 56 2.66 6.98 2.65
N ASN A 57 1.62 7.78 2.91
CA ASN A 57 1.39 8.47 4.18
C ASN A 57 1.41 7.51 5.39
N ALA A 58 0.77 6.35 5.28
CA ALA A 58 0.72 5.39 6.39
C ALA A 58 2.11 4.86 6.73
N VAL A 59 2.87 4.42 5.71
CA VAL A 59 4.23 3.89 5.88
C VAL A 59 5.19 4.98 6.34
N GLU A 60 5.12 6.17 5.75
CA GLU A 60 5.93 7.33 6.14
C GLU A 60 5.63 7.79 7.57
N SER A 61 4.36 7.73 8.01
CA SER A 61 3.99 8.08 9.39
C SER A 61 4.58 7.12 10.41
N ILE A 62 4.65 5.83 10.09
CA ILE A 62 5.29 4.82 10.95
C ILE A 62 6.79 5.04 10.97
N ASN A 63 7.42 5.16 9.81
CA ASN A 63 8.87 5.34 9.69
C ASN A 63 9.33 6.63 10.39
N SER A 64 8.61 7.73 10.22
CA SER A 64 8.91 8.98 10.93
C SER A 64 8.73 8.87 12.45
N GLY A 65 7.76 8.09 12.92
CA GLY A 65 7.60 7.76 14.33
C GLY A 65 8.80 6.99 14.89
N ILE A 66 9.30 6.00 14.15
CA ILE A 66 10.49 5.23 14.51
C ILE A 66 11.73 6.11 14.57
N GLU A 67 11.96 6.93 13.54
CA GLU A 67 13.11 7.84 13.49
C GLU A 67 13.06 8.88 14.62
N ARG A 68 11.88 9.38 14.96
CA ARG A 68 11.71 10.25 16.13
C ARG A 68 12.14 9.56 17.41
N MET A 69 11.65 8.35 17.67
CA MET A 69 12.06 7.57 18.86
C MET A 69 13.57 7.32 18.90
N ARG A 70 14.16 6.98 17.75
CA ARG A 70 15.61 6.78 17.64
C ARG A 70 16.37 8.06 18.01
N ASN A 71 15.93 9.21 17.52
CA ASN A 71 16.55 10.51 17.82
C ASN A 71 16.39 10.89 19.30
N ASP A 72 15.21 10.66 19.89
CA ASP A 72 14.92 10.97 21.30
C ASP A 72 15.78 10.12 22.26
N LEU A 73 16.19 8.91 21.84
CA LEU A 73 17.09 8.03 22.59
C LEU A 73 18.59 8.30 22.35
N GLY A 74 18.94 9.40 21.67
CA GLY A 74 20.34 9.76 21.38
C GLY A 74 20.91 9.10 20.12
N GLY A 75 20.04 8.64 19.21
CA GLY A 75 20.40 8.15 17.89
C GLY A 75 20.49 6.62 17.77
N TYR A 76 20.32 5.87 18.85
CA TYR A 76 20.33 4.41 18.86
C TYR A 76 19.43 3.84 19.96
N PHE A 77 19.04 2.57 19.81
CA PHE A 77 18.31 1.84 20.85
C PHE A 77 19.30 1.06 21.71
N ALA A 78 19.10 1.09 23.04
CA ALA A 78 20.00 0.42 23.99
C ALA A 78 20.01 -1.12 23.85
N SER A 79 18.95 -1.71 23.30
CA SER A 79 18.87 -3.14 22.97
C SER A 79 17.73 -3.41 21.98
N VAL A 80 17.74 -4.60 21.34
CA VAL A 80 16.64 -5.07 20.50
C VAL A 80 15.32 -5.12 21.27
N ARG A 81 15.35 -5.60 22.53
CA ARG A 81 14.18 -5.63 23.39
C ARG A 81 13.59 -4.23 23.64
N SER A 82 14.45 -3.23 23.82
CA SER A 82 13.99 -1.84 23.96
C SER A 82 13.28 -1.36 22.69
N LEU A 83 13.85 -1.66 21.51
CA LEU A 83 13.21 -1.35 20.23
C LEU A 83 11.84 -2.05 20.09
N GLU A 84 11.76 -3.35 20.38
CA GLU A 84 10.52 -4.13 20.29
C GLU A 84 9.40 -3.58 21.18
N VAL A 85 9.71 -3.26 22.43
CA VAL A 85 8.73 -2.67 23.36
C VAL A 85 8.22 -1.32 22.86
N ASN A 86 9.13 -0.48 22.34
CA ASN A 86 8.76 0.82 21.79
C ASN A 86 7.89 0.68 20.54
N LEU A 87 8.26 -0.22 19.60
CA LEU A 87 7.46 -0.51 18.42
C LEU A 87 6.07 -1.03 18.79
N PHE A 88 5.99 -1.95 19.76
CA PHE A 88 4.72 -2.48 20.24
C PHE A 88 3.78 -1.38 20.73
N ILE A 89 4.29 -0.47 21.57
CA ILE A 89 3.50 0.67 22.08
C ILE A 89 3.01 1.55 20.92
N GLN A 90 3.86 1.84 19.94
CA GLN A 90 3.46 2.63 18.76
C GLN A 90 2.35 1.95 17.96
N PHE A 91 2.47 0.64 17.70
CA PHE A 91 1.44 -0.11 16.99
C PHE A 91 0.13 -0.15 17.76
N CYS A 92 0.16 -0.30 19.08
CA CYS A 92 -1.05 -0.22 19.91
C CYS A 92 -1.75 1.15 19.78
N ASN A 93 -0.98 2.25 19.82
CA ASN A 93 -1.52 3.60 19.67
C ASN A 93 -2.11 3.85 18.27
N LEU A 94 -1.41 3.41 17.22
CA LEU A 94 -1.89 3.51 15.85
C LEU A 94 -3.15 2.67 15.62
N HIS A 95 -3.17 1.44 16.14
CA HIS A 95 -4.32 0.55 16.05
C HIS A 95 -5.57 1.16 16.70
N ASP A 96 -5.44 1.71 17.91
CA ASP A 96 -6.54 2.39 18.59
C ASP A 96 -7.04 3.62 17.80
N LEU A 97 -6.13 4.42 17.24
CA LEU A 97 -6.48 5.55 16.38
C LEU A 97 -7.25 5.10 15.11
N TRP A 98 -6.74 4.09 14.40
CA TRP A 98 -7.36 3.57 13.18
C TRP A 98 -8.72 2.91 13.45
N SER A 99 -8.87 2.25 14.59
CA SER A 99 -10.13 1.64 15.03
C SER A 99 -11.20 2.69 15.30
N ARG A 100 -10.83 3.82 15.91
CA ARG A 100 -11.77 4.91 16.24
C ARG A 100 -12.21 5.72 15.02
N LYS A 101 -11.32 5.90 14.04
CA LYS A 101 -11.56 6.76 12.86
C LYS A 101 -11.33 5.98 11.57
N PRO A 102 -12.26 5.08 11.20
CA PRO A 102 -12.13 4.34 9.95
C PRO A 102 -12.23 5.29 8.75
N ILE A 103 -11.51 4.96 7.69
CA ILE A 103 -11.51 5.74 6.45
C ILE A 103 -12.93 5.69 5.84
N PRO A 104 -13.61 6.83 5.66
CA PRO A 104 -15.01 6.84 5.18
C PRO A 104 -15.20 6.16 3.83
N ALA A 105 -14.27 6.37 2.89
CA ALA A 105 -14.32 5.76 1.56
C ALA A 105 -14.22 4.23 1.61
N VAL A 106 -13.36 3.69 2.47
CA VAL A 106 -13.23 2.24 2.68
C VAL A 106 -14.49 1.69 3.35
N ARG A 107 -14.99 2.38 4.39
CA ARG A 107 -16.21 1.96 5.09
C ARG A 107 -17.43 1.95 4.18
N ALA A 108 -17.55 2.93 3.28
CA ALA A 108 -18.65 3.00 2.31
C ALA A 108 -18.62 1.84 1.30
N ASN A 109 -17.43 1.33 0.96
CA ASN A 109 -17.23 0.27 -0.03
C ASN A 109 -16.92 -1.10 0.60
N ILE A 110 -17.15 -1.28 1.91
CA ILE A 110 -16.73 -2.49 2.64
C ILE A 110 -17.35 -3.77 2.08
N TYR A 111 -18.58 -3.71 1.60
CA TYR A 111 -19.28 -4.86 1.02
C TYR A 111 -18.60 -5.34 -0.27
N GLU A 112 -18.32 -4.41 -1.19
CA GLU A 112 -17.65 -4.73 -2.47
C GLU A 112 -16.23 -5.23 -2.22
N LEU A 113 -15.51 -4.62 -1.27
CA LEU A 113 -14.19 -5.10 -0.85
C LEU A 113 -14.27 -6.55 -0.36
N ASN A 114 -15.20 -6.86 0.56
CA ASN A 114 -15.37 -8.22 1.06
C ASN A 114 -15.70 -9.22 -0.07
N GLN A 115 -16.55 -8.86 -1.03
CA GLN A 115 -16.82 -9.72 -2.19
C GLN A 115 -15.56 -9.98 -3.03
N LEU A 116 -14.73 -8.97 -3.26
CA LEU A 116 -13.46 -9.14 -3.97
C LEU A 116 -12.52 -10.08 -3.21
N PHE A 117 -12.48 -10.00 -1.88
CA PHE A 117 -11.72 -10.91 -1.04
C PHE A 117 -12.29 -12.33 -1.08
N ASP A 118 -13.60 -12.51 -0.96
CA ASP A 118 -14.25 -13.82 -1.04
C ASP A 118 -13.99 -14.50 -2.39
N LEU A 119 -14.13 -13.76 -3.50
CA LEU A 119 -13.84 -14.28 -4.84
C LEU A 119 -12.38 -14.73 -5.00
N ARG A 120 -11.44 -14.05 -4.32
CA ARG A 120 -10.02 -14.35 -4.41
C ARG A 120 -9.60 -15.49 -3.48
N TYR A 121 -10.16 -15.56 -2.28
CA TYR A 121 -9.66 -16.41 -1.20
C TYR A 121 -10.62 -17.54 -0.79
N ALA A 122 -11.94 -17.37 -0.89
CA ALA A 122 -12.88 -18.43 -0.47
C ALA A 122 -12.80 -19.71 -1.34
N GLY A 123 -12.29 -19.60 -2.57
CA GLY A 123 -12.01 -20.75 -3.43
C GLY A 123 -10.70 -21.50 -3.10
N LEU A 124 -9.83 -20.94 -2.26
CA LEU A 124 -8.56 -21.55 -1.84
C LEU A 124 -8.71 -22.44 -0.59
N ASP A 125 -9.81 -22.29 0.15
CA ASP A 125 -10.06 -23.00 1.42
C ASP A 125 -10.75 -24.38 1.24
N LEU A 126 -10.97 -24.83 0.00
CA LEU A 126 -11.66 -26.09 -0.34
C LEU A 126 -10.74 -27.18 -0.94
N ASN A 127 -9.42 -27.06 -0.81
CA ASN A 127 -8.45 -28.10 -1.23
C ASN A 127 -7.52 -28.52 -0.09
#